data_AF-A0A1I1BP32-F1
#
_entry.id   AF-A0A1I1BP32-F1
#
_cell.length_a   1.000
_cell.length_b   1.000
_cell.length_c   1.000
_cell.angle_alpha   90.00
_cell.angle_beta   90.00
_cell.angle_gamma   90.00
#
_symmetry.space_group_name_H-M   'P 1'
#
loop_
_entity.id
_entity.type
_entity.pdbx_description
1 polymer ?
#
loop_
_entity_poly.entity_id
_entity_poly.type
_entity_poly.pdbx_seq_one_letter_code
_entity_poly.pdbx_strand_id
1 'polypeptide(L)'
;MTSMIERAARAIATEDGKNPDELSHNSFQWWRHYVPHARAALEAMREPSTALHEAANEISVYFDDFSCGDGNITLGVDGYPDKFNRVWSGLIDAALKEATT
;
A
#
# COMPACT_ATOMS: atom_id res chain seq x y z
N MET A 1 -15.11 1.15 -8.77
CA MET A 1 -14.38 0.92 -7.51
C MET A 1 -13.88 2.27 -7.02
N THR A 2 -13.90 2.52 -5.72
CA THR A 2 -13.32 3.74 -5.13
C THR A 2 -11.80 3.59 -5.01
N SER A 3 -11.05 4.64 -5.39
CA SER A 3 -9.59 4.62 -5.37
C SER A 3 -9.05 4.47 -3.94
N MET A 4 -7.81 3.98 -3.80
CA MET A 4 -7.15 3.89 -2.50
C MET A 4 -7.05 5.26 -1.79
N ILE A 5 -6.82 6.33 -2.56
CA ILE A 5 -6.79 7.70 -2.04
C ILE A 5 -8.16 8.11 -1.48
N GLU A 6 -9.25 7.84 -2.20
CA GLU A 6 -10.59 8.16 -1.70
C GLU A 6 -10.90 7.37 -0.43
N ARG A 7 -10.59 6.06 -0.41
CA ARG A 7 -10.76 5.21 0.78
C ARG A 7 -9.99 5.76 1.99
N ALA A 8 -8.73 6.12 1.81
CA ALA A 8 -7.91 6.70 2.88
C ALA A 8 -8.44 8.08 3.33
N ALA A 9 -8.83 8.95 2.38
CA ALA A 9 -9.36 10.26 2.70
C ALA A 9 -10.69 10.19 3.46
N ARG A 10 -11.55 9.23 3.12
CA ARG A 10 -12.80 8.93 3.84
C ARG A 10 -12.53 8.43 5.26
N ALA A 11 -11.51 7.59 5.45
CA ALA A 11 -11.10 7.12 6.77
C ALA A 11 -10.61 8.28 7.65
N ILE A 12 -9.76 9.16 7.11
CA ILE A 12 -9.26 10.36 7.81
C ILE A 12 -10.42 11.30 8.18
N ALA A 13 -11.36 11.54 7.26
CA ALA A 13 -12.53 12.36 7.55
C ALA A 13 -13.37 11.81 8.71
N THR A 14 -13.58 10.50 8.73
CA THR A 14 -14.34 9.82 9.81
C THR A 14 -13.63 9.96 11.15
N GLU A 15 -12.30 9.78 11.19
CA GLU A 15 -11.51 9.93 12.42
C GLU A 15 -11.54 11.37 12.95
N ASP A 16 -11.56 12.37 12.08
CA ASP A 16 -11.70 13.78 12.44
C ASP A 16 -13.16 14.19 12.78
N GLY A 17 -14.06 13.21 12.93
CA GLY A 17 -15.46 13.41 13.29
C GLY A 17 -16.32 14.06 12.20
N LYS A 18 -15.88 14.00 10.93
CA LYS A 18 -16.66 14.46 9.77
C LYS A 18 -17.37 13.29 9.12
N ASN A 19 -18.59 13.50 8.64
CA ASN A 19 -19.22 12.55 7.73
C ASN A 19 -18.58 12.72 6.33
N PRO A 20 -17.87 11.71 5.78
CA PRO A 20 -17.15 11.85 4.53
C PRO A 20 -18.05 12.22 3.35
N ASP A 21 -19.30 11.75 3.32
CA ASP A 21 -20.25 11.98 2.23
C ASP A 21 -21.08 13.26 2.39
N GLU A 22 -21.06 13.87 3.57
CA GLU A 22 -21.74 15.13 3.84
C GLU A 22 -21.04 16.28 3.09
N LEU A 23 -21.86 17.18 2.53
CA LEU A 23 -21.39 18.40 1.89
C LEU A 23 -20.97 19.41 2.96
N SER A 24 -19.73 19.89 2.85
CA SER A 24 -19.25 21.03 3.61
C SER A 24 -19.98 22.31 3.21
N HIS A 25 -19.80 23.37 4.00
CA HIS A 25 -20.28 24.72 3.70
C HIS A 25 -19.85 25.26 2.31
N ASN A 26 -18.76 24.71 1.75
CA ASN A 26 -18.24 25.06 0.42
C ASN A 26 -18.70 24.08 -0.67
N SER A 27 -19.76 23.31 -0.42
CA SER A 27 -20.39 22.37 -1.37
C SER A 27 -19.47 21.26 -1.90
N PHE A 28 -18.46 20.87 -1.12
CA PHE A 28 -17.65 19.68 -1.40
C PHE A 28 -17.87 18.63 -0.33
N GLN A 29 -17.82 17.35 -0.69
CA GLN A 29 -17.86 16.24 0.28
C GLN A 29 -16.60 16.22 1.15
N TRP A 30 -16.72 16.10 2.47
CA TRP A 30 -15.60 16.21 3.40
C TRP A 30 -14.38 15.36 3.04
N TRP A 31 -14.57 14.14 2.50
CA TRP A 31 -13.44 13.30 2.09
C TRP A 31 -12.51 14.00 1.08
N ARG A 32 -13.03 14.88 0.21
CA ARG A 32 -12.22 15.62 -0.77
C ARG A 32 -11.21 16.57 -0.11
N HIS A 33 -11.55 17.13 1.06
CA HIS A 33 -10.62 17.96 1.82
C HIS A 33 -9.40 17.17 2.33
N TYR A 34 -9.58 15.89 2.62
CA TYR A 34 -8.52 15.02 3.12
C TYR A 34 -7.74 14.29 2.02
N VAL A 35 -8.07 14.48 0.73
CA VAL A 35 -7.32 13.88 -0.39
C VAL A 35 -5.82 14.21 -0.34
N PRO A 36 -5.38 15.47 -0.10
CA PRO A 36 -3.96 15.78 0.04
C PRO A 36 -3.29 15.05 1.22
N HIS A 37 -4.01 14.89 2.34
CA HIS A 37 -3.52 14.19 3.52
C HIS A 37 -3.36 12.69 3.26
N ALA A 38 -4.36 12.08 2.60
CA ALA A 38 -4.30 10.68 2.17
C ALA A 38 -3.15 10.43 1.19
N ARG A 39 -2.91 11.36 0.25
CA ARG A 39 -1.78 11.29 -0.67
C ARG A 39 -0.46 11.35 0.07
N ALA A 40 -0.29 12.30 1.00
CA ALA A 40 0.92 12.43 1.80
C ALA A 40 1.20 11.18 2.66
N ALA A 41 0.15 10.60 3.26
CA ALA A 41 0.28 9.36 4.02
C ALA A 41 0.75 8.18 3.14
N LEU A 42 0.15 7.99 1.96
CA LEU A 42 0.56 6.95 1.02
C LEU A 42 1.99 7.18 0.49
N GLU A 43 2.35 8.42 0.17
CA GLU A 43 3.71 8.79 -0.23
C GLU A 43 4.74 8.43 0.86
N ALA A 44 4.43 8.70 2.13
CA ALA A 44 5.28 8.33 3.26
C ALA A 44 5.42 6.81 3.44
N MET A 45 4.47 6.03 2.93
CA MET A 45 4.53 4.57 2.95
C MET A 45 5.36 3.98 1.81
N ARG A 46 5.92 4.77 0.88
CA ARG A 46 6.75 4.22 -0.24
C ARG A 46 7.94 3.39 0.23
N GLU A 47 8.50 3.73 1.39
CA GLU A 47 9.56 2.97 2.01
C GLU A 47 8.95 1.95 2.99
N PRO A 48 9.14 0.63 2.74
CA PRO A 48 8.61 -0.37 3.65
C PRO A 48 9.40 -0.40 4.96
N SER A 49 8.71 -0.71 6.05
CA SER A 49 9.32 -0.96 7.35
C SER A 49 9.88 -2.38 7.45
N THR A 50 10.75 -2.62 8.44
CA THR A 50 11.25 -3.98 8.76
C THR A 50 10.10 -4.96 9.02
N ALA A 51 9.04 -4.54 9.71
CA ALA A 51 7.88 -5.40 9.97
C ALA A 51 7.14 -5.81 8.67
N LEU A 52 7.14 -4.95 7.64
CA LEU A 52 6.59 -5.30 6.33
C LEU A 52 7.45 -6.35 5.60
N HIS A 53 8.78 -6.28 5.75
CA HIS A 53 9.67 -7.34 5.24
C HIS A 53 9.43 -8.68 5.95
N GLU A 54 9.26 -8.67 7.28
CA GLU A 54 8.97 -9.87 8.06
C GLU A 54 7.64 -10.50 7.61
N ALA A 55 6.59 -9.70 7.43
CA ALA A 55 5.31 -10.16 6.92
C ALA A 55 5.40 -10.71 5.48
N ALA A 56 6.23 -10.09 4.63
CA ALA A 56 6.41 -10.55 3.26
C ALA A 56 7.10 -11.93 3.17
N ASN A 57 7.94 -12.27 4.15
CA ASN A 57 8.54 -13.60 4.23
C ASN A 57 7.48 -14.70 4.40
N GLU A 58 6.35 -14.42 5.05
CA GLU A 58 5.22 -15.38 5.16
C GLU A 58 4.55 -15.63 3.81
N ILE A 59 4.51 -14.62 2.92
CA ILE A 59 3.97 -14.75 1.56
C ILE A 59 4.91 -15.59 0.69
N SER A 60 6.21 -15.57 0.98
CA SER A 60 7.23 -16.27 0.19
C SER A 60 7.23 -17.81 0.36
N VAL A 61 6.26 -18.38 1.08
CA VAL A 61 6.23 -19.80 1.46
C VAL A 61 5.02 -20.56 0.90
N TYR A 62 4.77 -20.55 -0.42
CA TYR A 62 3.76 -21.46 -1.02
C TYR A 62 4.07 -21.96 -2.42
N PHE A 63 5.33 -21.87 -2.87
CA PHE A 63 5.76 -22.57 -4.08
C PHE A 63 7.06 -23.29 -3.79
N ASP A 64 6.97 -24.58 -3.44
CA ASP A 64 8.07 -25.47 -3.74
C ASP A 64 7.59 -26.92 -3.98
N ASP A 65 7.53 -27.29 -5.25
CA ASP A 65 7.93 -28.63 -5.70
C ASP A 65 9.13 -28.45 -6.64
N PHE A 66 10.33 -28.38 -6.06
CA PHE A 66 11.60 -28.37 -6.75
C PHE A 66 12.52 -29.41 -6.12
N SER A 67 12.72 -30.50 -6.86
CA SER A 67 13.85 -31.40 -6.70
C SER A 67 15.10 -30.77 -7.33
N CYS A 68 16.06 -30.31 -6.51
CA CYS A 68 17.39 -29.87 -6.97
C CYS A 68 18.45 -30.93 -6.66
N GLY A 69 19.26 -31.27 -7.68
CA GLY A 69 20.20 -32.40 -7.68
C GLY A 69 21.52 -32.22 -6.93
N ASP A 70 21.69 -31.14 -6.16
CA ASP A 70 22.90 -30.83 -5.40
C ASP A 70 22.68 -30.79 -3.87
N GLY A 71 21.45 -31.02 -3.40
CA GLY A 71 21.14 -31.26 -1.98
C GLY A 71 21.14 -30.04 -1.06
N ASN A 72 21.29 -28.82 -1.60
CA ASN A 72 21.21 -27.59 -0.81
C ASN A 72 19.96 -26.77 -1.20
N ILE A 73 19.11 -26.49 -0.21
CA ILE A 73 17.94 -25.62 -0.38
C ILE A 73 18.29 -24.23 0.15
N THR A 74 18.37 -23.24 -0.75
CA THR A 74 18.42 -21.83 -0.37
C THR A 74 16.99 -21.28 -0.45
N LEU A 75 16.31 -21.18 0.70
CA LEU A 75 14.92 -20.66 0.79
C LEU A 75 14.81 -19.13 0.58
N GLY A 76 15.86 -18.49 0.09
CA GLY A 76 15.90 -17.07 -0.22
C GLY A 76 16.26 -16.86 -1.68
N VAL A 77 15.46 -16.07 -2.39
CA VAL A 77 15.87 -15.55 -3.69
C VAL A 77 16.92 -14.47 -3.42
N ASP A 78 18.12 -14.59 -4.00
CA ASP A 78 19.13 -13.54 -3.92
C ASP A 78 18.51 -12.18 -4.34
N GLY A 79 18.72 -11.16 -3.49
CA GLY A 79 18.14 -9.84 -3.68
C GLY A 79 16.64 -9.73 -3.36
N TYR A 80 16.05 -10.68 -2.61
CA TYR A 80 14.65 -10.60 -2.17
C TYR A 80 14.27 -9.27 -1.51
N PRO A 81 15.05 -8.70 -0.56
CA PRO A 81 14.73 -7.40 0.03
C PRO A 81 14.58 -6.29 -1.02
N ASP A 82 15.47 -6.24 -2.02
CA ASP A 82 15.40 -5.25 -3.09
C ASP A 82 14.19 -5.47 -4.01
N LYS A 83 13.87 -6.72 -4.31
CA LYS A 83 12.67 -7.08 -5.09
C LYS A 83 11.40 -6.66 -4.34
N PHE A 84 11.33 -6.94 -3.04
CA PHE A 84 10.21 -6.52 -2.21
C PHE A 84 10.05 -5.01 -2.19
N ASN A 85 11.13 -4.26 -1.98
CA ASN A 85 11.11 -2.80 -1.98
C ASN A 85 10.54 -2.23 -3.28
N ARG A 86 10.96 -2.77 -4.44
CA ARG A 86 10.46 -2.34 -5.76
C ARG A 86 8.99 -2.66 -5.97
N VAL A 87 8.56 -3.86 -5.56
CA VAL A 87 7.14 -4.25 -5.67
C VAL A 87 6.29 -3.36 -4.77
N TRP A 88 6.71 -3.17 -3.52
CA TRP A 88 6.02 -2.34 -2.55
C TRP A 88 5.86 -0.91 -3.04
N SER A 89 6.96 -0.25 -3.46
CA SER A 89 6.90 1.11 -4.00
C SER A 89 6.01 1.18 -5.23
N GLY A 90 6.07 0.18 -6.12
CA GLY A 90 5.22 0.10 -7.31
C GLY A 90 3.72 -0.02 -7.00
N LEU A 91 3.35 -0.74 -5.93
CA LEU A 91 1.96 -0.82 -5.47
C LEU A 91 1.47 0.53 -4.92
N ILE A 92 2.31 1.25 -4.18
CA ILE A 92 2.00 2.60 -3.71
C ILE A 92 1.84 3.56 -4.91
N ASP A 93 2.73 3.50 -5.90
CA ASP A 93 2.64 4.32 -7.11
C ASP A 93 1.35 4.04 -7.91
N ALA A 94 0.95 2.76 -8.01
CA ALA A 94 -0.32 2.39 -8.63
C ALA A 94 -1.51 3.02 -7.88
N ALA A 95 -1.52 2.94 -6.54
CA ALA A 95 -2.55 3.54 -5.70
C ALA A 95 -2.61 5.08 -5.84
N LEU A 96 -1.46 5.73 -6.03
CA LEU A 96 -1.37 7.18 -6.22
C LEU A 96 -1.84 7.65 -7.61
N LYS A 97 -1.66 6.80 -8.64
CA LYS A 97 -2.01 7.10 -10.03
C LYS A 97 -3.52 7.08 -10.30
N GLU A 98 -4.26 6.20 -9.62
CA GLU A 98 -5.73 6.09 -9.77
C GLU A 98 -6.46 7.41 -9.51
N ALA A 99 -5.91 8.29 -8.65
CA ALA A 99 -6.53 9.57 -8.31
C ALA A 99 -6.35 10.69 -9.35
N THR A 100 -5.68 10.41 -10.47
CA THR A 100 -5.43 11.37 -11.56
C THR A 100 -6.34 11.16 -12.79
N THR A 101 -7.22 10.17 -12.72
CA THR A 101 -8.19 9.77 -13.76
C THR A 101 -9.60 10.00 -13.27
#